data_AF-A0A7C8EGK4-F1
#
_entry.id   AF-A0A7C8EGK4-F1
#
_cell.length_a   1.000
_cell.length_b   1.000
_cell.length_c   1.000
_cell.angle_alpha   90.00
_cell.angle_beta   90.00
_cell.angle_gamma   90.00
#
_symmetry.space_group_name_H-M   'P 1'
#
loop_
_entity.id
_entity.type
_entity.pdbx_description
1 polymer ?
#
loop_
_entity_poly.entity_id
_entity_poly.type
_entity_poly.pdbx_seq_one_letter_code
_entity_poly.pdbx_strand_id
1 'polypeptide(L)'
;ILVGSLFLQGPLGRVPGQGPFAYCHAEIMSEADARVLDALGKGVVLTPATPGPYFGDVVALRKGNRVINGHGAMNLSDLDLLETEKETAQFFSSKSSEAFRRELVVKYCIDYVLCPDTHPVDDAVLSALYDIAWLAEVAQENKAVLFRVVTDELEEQH
;
A
#
# COMPACT_ATOMS: atom_id res chain seq x y z
N ILE A 1 -28.76 -6.93 4.71
CA ILE A 1 -28.40 -8.36 4.50
C ILE A 1 -26.90 -8.45 4.73
N LEU A 2 -26.45 -9.24 5.70
CA LEU A 2 -25.03 -9.39 6.04
C LEU A 2 -24.57 -10.71 5.40
N VAL A 3 -23.69 -10.63 4.41
CA VAL A 3 -23.06 -11.79 3.78
C VAL A 3 -21.62 -11.84 4.28
N GLY A 4 -21.27 -12.89 5.00
CA GLY A 4 -19.91 -13.18 5.42
C GLY A 4 -19.36 -14.34 4.60
N SER A 5 -18.20 -14.15 3.98
CA SER A 5 -17.46 -15.21 3.30
C SER A 5 -16.27 -15.63 4.16
N LEU A 6 -16.23 -16.90 4.57
CA LEU A 6 -15.10 -17.48 5.29
C LEU A 6 -14.18 -18.19 4.29
N PHE A 7 -12.97 -17.68 4.12
CA PHE A 7 -11.92 -18.35 3.36
C PHE A 7 -10.97 -19.06 4.33
N LEU A 8 -11.00 -20.39 4.34
CA LEU A 8 -10.02 -21.23 5.03
C LEU A 8 -8.99 -21.71 4.02
N GLN A 9 -7.84 -21.05 3.96
CA GLN A 9 -6.66 -21.55 3.24
C GLN A 9 -5.56 -21.88 4.26
N GLY A 10 -5.78 -22.96 5.00
CA GLY A 10 -4.70 -23.68 5.68
C GLY A 10 -4.34 -24.91 4.85
N PRO A 11 -3.06 -25.21 4.59
CA PRO A 11 -2.74 -26.47 3.95
C PRO A 11 -3.18 -27.63 4.85
N LEU A 12 -4.00 -28.52 4.30
CA LEU A 12 -4.23 -29.86 4.84
C LEU A 12 -2.88 -30.62 4.83
N GLY A 13 -2.03 -30.40 5.83
CA GLY A 13 -0.78 -31.13 6.05
C GLY A 13 0.50 -30.57 5.41
N ARG A 14 0.62 -29.26 5.12
CA ARG A 14 1.91 -28.63 4.72
C ARG A 14 2.32 -27.54 5.70
N VAL A 15 3.62 -27.27 5.81
CA VAL A 15 4.13 -26.13 6.57
C VAL A 15 3.74 -24.83 5.83
N PRO A 16 3.27 -23.78 6.53
CA PRO A 16 3.06 -22.45 5.93
C PRO A 16 4.28 -22.02 5.09
N GLY A 17 4.05 -21.40 3.93
CA GLY A 17 5.11 -20.96 3.02
C GLY A 17 5.79 -22.04 2.16
N GLN A 18 5.38 -23.31 2.23
CA GLN A 18 5.95 -24.42 1.42
C GLN A 18 5.00 -24.90 0.29
N GLY A 19 3.92 -24.15 0.01
CA GLY A 19 3.02 -24.45 -1.11
C GLY A 19 3.65 -24.08 -2.47
N PRO A 20 3.18 -24.67 -3.58
CA PRO A 20 3.63 -24.31 -4.93
C PRO A 20 3.31 -22.85 -5.30
N PHE A 21 2.45 -22.20 -4.52
CA PHE A 21 2.08 -20.80 -4.66
C PHE A 21 2.56 -19.96 -3.46
N ALA A 22 3.60 -20.38 -2.72
CA ALA A 22 4.14 -19.65 -1.55
C ALA A 22 4.31 -18.15 -1.80
N TYR A 23 4.71 -17.77 -3.02
CA TYR A 23 4.87 -16.39 -3.48
C TYR A 23 3.55 -15.58 -3.56
N CYS A 24 2.39 -16.24 -3.61
CA CYS A 24 1.06 -15.64 -3.57
C CYS A 24 0.49 -15.52 -2.15
N HIS A 25 1.12 -16.12 -1.13
CA HIS A 25 0.59 -16.05 0.23
C HIS A 25 0.87 -14.67 0.81
N ALA A 26 -0.19 -13.97 1.24
CA ALA A 26 -0.13 -12.72 2.00
C ALA A 26 0.49 -12.85 3.41
N GLU A 27 1.14 -13.98 3.67
CA GLU A 27 1.72 -14.38 4.94
C GLU A 27 3.20 -14.03 5.05
N ILE A 28 3.83 -13.56 3.95
CA ILE A 28 5.25 -13.22 3.94
C ILE A 28 5.40 -11.70 3.99
N MET A 29 5.74 -11.21 5.17
CA MET A 29 6.17 -9.84 5.44
C MET A 29 7.63 -9.91 5.87
N SER A 30 8.51 -9.14 5.22
CA SER A 30 9.91 -9.06 5.64
C SER A 30 10.03 -8.40 7.02
N GLU A 31 11.14 -8.62 7.72
CA GLU A 31 11.42 -7.87 8.96
C GLU A 31 11.52 -6.36 8.69
N ALA A 32 11.97 -5.97 7.49
CA ALA A 32 12.06 -4.59 7.08
C ALA A 32 10.68 -3.93 6.96
N ASP A 33 9.75 -4.61 6.30
CA ASP A 33 8.36 -4.20 6.22
C ASP A 33 7.73 -4.08 7.62
N ALA A 34 7.99 -5.04 8.50
CA ALA A 34 7.46 -5.02 9.86
C ALA A 34 7.92 -3.78 10.63
N ARG A 35 9.22 -3.46 10.58
CA ARG A 35 9.80 -2.29 11.27
C ARG A 35 9.29 -0.97 10.70
N VAL A 36 9.20 -0.85 9.38
CA VAL A 36 8.65 0.36 8.74
C VAL A 36 7.18 0.53 9.12
N LEU A 37 6.41 -0.56 9.18
CA LEU A 37 5.02 -0.50 9.63
C LEU A 37 4.90 -0.10 11.11
N ASP A 38 5.88 -0.34 11.99
CA ASP A 38 5.81 0.13 13.37
C ASP A 38 5.79 1.67 13.49
N ALA A 39 6.28 2.38 12.47
CA ALA A 39 6.17 3.84 12.36
C ALA A 39 4.82 4.32 11.78
N LEU A 40 3.97 3.41 11.30
CA LEU A 40 2.69 3.74 10.68
C LEU A 40 1.68 4.26 11.72
N GLY A 41 1.25 5.50 11.55
CA GLY A 41 0.14 6.09 12.30
C GLY A 41 -1.23 5.64 11.78
N LYS A 42 -2.30 6.21 12.35
CA LYS A 42 -3.66 6.01 11.81
C LYS A 42 -3.84 6.84 10.55
N GLY A 43 -4.58 6.30 9.58
CA GLY A 43 -4.87 7.02 8.34
C GLY A 43 -5.18 6.11 7.15
N VAL A 44 -5.35 6.73 5.99
CA VAL A 44 -5.47 6.06 4.71
C VAL A 44 -4.08 5.82 4.13
N VAL A 45 -3.80 4.59 3.74
CA VAL A 45 -2.50 4.16 3.24
C VAL A 45 -2.62 3.69 1.80
N LEU A 46 -1.76 4.24 0.94
CA LEU A 46 -1.58 3.77 -0.42
C LEU A 46 -0.39 2.80 -0.47
N THR A 47 -0.60 1.63 -1.09
CA THR A 47 0.43 0.61 -1.33
C THR A 47 0.47 0.26 -2.82
N PRO A 48 1.59 -0.19 -3.40
CA PRO A 48 1.63 -0.65 -4.79
C PRO A 48 0.59 -1.72 -5.08
N ALA A 49 0.04 -1.69 -6.30
CA ALA A 49 -0.75 -2.78 -6.83
C ALA A 49 0.19 -3.92 -7.24
N THR A 50 0.14 -5.04 -6.53
CA THR A 50 0.97 -6.22 -6.76
C THR A 50 0.10 -7.38 -7.25
N PRO A 51 0.60 -8.30 -8.09
CA PRO A 51 -0.15 -9.47 -8.56
C PRO A 51 -0.29 -10.56 -7.47
N GLY A 52 -0.53 -10.14 -6.23
CA GLY A 52 -0.54 -10.96 -5.04
C GLY A 52 0.84 -11.07 -4.36
N PRO A 53 0.86 -11.14 -3.01
CA PRO A 53 -0.15 -10.59 -2.10
C PRO A 53 -0.18 -9.05 -2.10
N TYR A 54 -1.37 -8.46 -1.86
CA TYR A 54 -1.52 -7.02 -1.71
C TYR A 54 -1.08 -6.56 -0.33
N PHE A 55 -0.03 -5.74 -0.24
CA PHE A 55 0.42 -5.17 1.03
C PHE A 55 -0.65 -4.34 1.73
N GLY A 56 -1.61 -3.80 0.97
CA GLY A 56 -2.80 -3.16 1.53
C GLY A 56 -3.58 -4.05 2.49
N ASP A 57 -3.63 -5.37 2.26
CA ASP A 57 -4.35 -6.31 3.14
C ASP A 57 -3.67 -6.43 4.51
N VAL A 58 -2.32 -6.45 4.55
CA VAL A 58 -1.54 -6.46 5.81
C VAL A 58 -1.79 -5.17 6.59
N VAL A 59 -1.79 -4.03 5.91
CA VAL A 59 -2.03 -2.72 6.52
C VAL A 59 -3.47 -2.60 7.05
N ALA A 60 -4.47 -3.12 6.31
CA ALA A 60 -5.88 -3.05 6.69
C ALA A 60 -6.21 -3.81 7.99
N LEU A 61 -5.39 -4.78 8.39
CA LEU A 61 -5.55 -5.48 9.68
C LEU A 61 -5.20 -4.60 10.89
N ARG A 62 -4.52 -3.46 10.68
CA ARG A 62 -4.14 -2.54 11.75
C ARG A 62 -5.29 -1.59 12.08
N LYS A 63 -5.57 -1.45 13.38
CA LYS A 63 -6.70 -0.65 13.86
C LYS A 63 -6.56 0.83 13.48
N GLY A 64 -7.51 1.32 12.69
CA GLY A 64 -7.58 2.73 12.28
C GLY A 64 -6.87 3.02 10.96
N ASN A 65 -6.37 2.00 10.26
CA ASN A 65 -5.85 2.14 8.91
C ASN A 65 -6.89 1.71 7.87
N ARG A 66 -6.97 2.46 6.79
CA ARG A 66 -7.75 2.12 5.58
C ARG A 66 -6.78 2.05 4.41
N VAL A 67 -7.11 1.27 3.39
CA VAL A 67 -6.29 1.13 2.18
C VAL A 67 -7.14 1.34 0.94
N ILE A 68 -6.52 1.85 -0.13
CA ILE A 68 -7.22 2.19 -1.38
C ILE A 68 -7.31 1.02 -2.35
N ASN A 69 -6.42 0.03 -2.22
CA ASN A 69 -6.39 -1.16 -3.06
C ASN A 69 -6.09 -2.43 -2.22
N GLY A 70 -6.41 -3.61 -2.76
CA GLY A 70 -6.31 -4.91 -2.09
C GLY A 70 -7.66 -5.53 -1.77
N HIS A 71 -7.67 -6.80 -1.36
CA HIS A 71 -8.91 -7.51 -1.05
C HIS A 71 -9.66 -6.91 0.14
N GLY A 72 -8.95 -6.34 1.12
CA GLY A 72 -9.54 -5.63 2.24
C GLY A 72 -10.34 -4.40 1.77
N ALA A 73 -9.78 -3.60 0.86
CA ALA A 73 -10.47 -2.45 0.26
C ALA A 73 -11.69 -2.89 -0.55
N MET A 74 -11.56 -3.93 -1.36
CA MET A 74 -12.66 -4.48 -2.17
C MET A 74 -13.86 -4.93 -1.33
N ASN A 75 -13.58 -5.56 -0.19
CA ASN A 75 -14.64 -6.11 0.65
C ASN A 75 -15.34 -5.05 1.51
N LEU A 76 -14.73 -3.87 1.70
CA LEU A 76 -15.15 -2.87 2.70
C LEU A 76 -15.42 -1.48 2.10
N SER A 77 -15.29 -1.30 0.79
CA SER A 77 -15.53 -0.01 0.11
C SER A 77 -16.40 -0.16 -1.13
N ASP A 78 -17.00 0.95 -1.55
CA ASP A 78 -17.77 1.06 -2.80
C ASP A 78 -16.89 1.53 -3.99
N LEU A 79 -15.56 1.46 -3.86
CA LEU A 79 -14.65 1.88 -4.92
C LEU A 79 -14.62 0.87 -6.07
N ASP A 80 -14.50 1.37 -7.31
CA ASP A 80 -14.27 0.50 -8.46
C ASP A 80 -12.85 -0.08 -8.39
N LEU A 81 -12.75 -1.41 -8.27
CA LEU A 81 -11.48 -2.13 -8.17
C LEU A 81 -10.58 -1.88 -9.38
N LEU A 82 -11.12 -1.98 -10.59
CA LEU A 82 -10.32 -1.90 -11.81
C LEU A 82 -9.81 -0.48 -12.03
N GLU A 83 -10.60 0.52 -11.66
CA GLU A 83 -10.18 1.92 -11.66
C GLU A 83 -9.09 2.17 -10.60
N THR A 84 -9.35 1.82 -9.35
CA THR A 84 -8.39 2.04 -8.24
C THR A 84 -7.07 1.30 -8.44
N GLU A 85 -7.10 0.09 -8.98
CA GLU A 85 -5.89 -0.67 -9.32
C GLU A 85 -5.08 0.03 -10.42
N LYS A 86 -5.74 0.52 -11.48
CA LYS A 86 -5.07 1.29 -12.55
C LYS A 86 -4.46 2.59 -12.04
N GLU A 87 -5.20 3.34 -11.23
CA GLU A 87 -4.71 4.60 -10.67
C GLU A 87 -3.54 4.37 -9.72
N THR A 88 -3.63 3.33 -8.88
CA THR A 88 -2.52 2.90 -8.00
C THR A 88 -1.31 2.50 -8.83
N ALA A 89 -1.47 1.69 -9.88
CA ALA A 89 -0.38 1.30 -10.76
C ALA A 89 0.24 2.52 -11.48
N GLN A 90 -0.58 3.50 -11.88
CA GLN A 90 -0.11 4.74 -12.47
C GLN A 90 0.65 5.60 -11.45
N PHE A 91 0.23 5.66 -10.19
CA PHE A 91 0.93 6.38 -9.12
C PHE A 91 2.38 5.89 -8.96
N PHE A 92 2.53 4.56 -8.89
CA PHE A 92 3.83 3.87 -8.78
C PHE A 92 4.52 3.62 -10.12
N SER A 93 4.13 4.34 -11.18
CA SER A 93 4.84 4.32 -12.46
C SER A 93 5.95 5.37 -12.51
N SER A 94 7.07 5.05 -13.16
CA SER A 94 8.14 6.02 -13.46
C SER A 94 7.70 7.12 -14.43
N LYS A 95 6.56 6.94 -15.10
CA LYS A 95 5.96 7.91 -16.00
C LYS A 95 4.91 8.80 -15.31
N SER A 96 4.65 8.58 -14.03
CA SER A 96 3.67 9.38 -13.28
C SER A 96 4.18 10.79 -13.07
N SER A 97 3.32 11.79 -13.31
CA SER A 97 3.61 13.17 -12.96
C SER A 97 3.33 13.41 -11.48
N GLU A 98 4.05 14.35 -10.86
CA GLU A 98 3.73 14.78 -9.48
C GLU A 98 2.28 15.27 -9.37
N ALA A 99 1.80 16.02 -10.37
CA ALA A 99 0.42 16.52 -10.40
C ALA A 99 -0.62 15.39 -10.29
N PHE A 100 -0.43 14.29 -11.02
CA PHE A 100 -1.30 13.12 -10.91
C PHE A 100 -1.20 12.46 -9.53
N ARG A 101 0.02 12.31 -9.00
CA ARG A 101 0.22 11.74 -7.65
C ARG A 101 -0.50 12.57 -6.59
N ARG A 102 -0.41 13.90 -6.68
CA ARG A 102 -1.10 14.84 -5.78
C ARG A 102 -2.62 14.73 -5.92
N GLU A 103 -3.15 14.72 -7.14
CA GLU A 103 -4.58 14.55 -7.40
C GLU A 103 -5.10 13.26 -6.75
N LEU A 104 -4.37 12.16 -6.90
CA LEU A 104 -4.73 10.88 -6.31
C LEU A 104 -4.76 10.91 -4.78
N VAL A 105 -3.75 11.54 -4.17
CA VAL A 105 -3.64 11.72 -2.72
C VAL A 105 -4.83 12.50 -2.18
N VAL A 106 -5.23 13.57 -2.86
CA VAL A 106 -6.41 14.37 -2.48
C VAL A 106 -7.70 13.57 -2.71
N LYS A 107 -7.88 12.97 -3.89
CA LYS A 107 -9.07 12.17 -4.26
C LYS A 107 -9.40 11.12 -3.19
N TYR A 108 -8.37 10.44 -2.68
CA TYR A 108 -8.52 9.34 -1.75
C TYR A 108 -8.19 9.68 -0.29
N CYS A 109 -7.89 10.95 0.01
CA CYS A 109 -7.49 11.40 1.35
C CYS A 109 -6.34 10.56 1.92
N ILE A 110 -5.30 10.30 1.11
CA ILE A 110 -4.16 9.46 1.49
C ILE A 110 -3.31 10.20 2.52
N ASP A 111 -3.06 9.55 3.66
CA ASP A 111 -2.20 10.05 4.74
C ASP A 111 -0.77 9.48 4.62
N TYR A 112 -0.63 8.29 4.06
CA TYR A 112 0.64 7.57 3.95
C TYR A 112 0.81 6.86 2.60
N VAL A 113 2.05 6.84 2.11
CA VAL A 113 2.47 6.03 0.96
C VAL A 113 3.50 5.02 1.45
N LEU A 114 3.19 3.74 1.34
CA LEU A 114 4.07 2.65 1.76
C LEU A 114 4.66 1.96 0.52
N CYS A 115 5.99 1.95 0.43
CA CYS A 115 6.76 1.17 -0.53
C CYS A 115 7.35 -0.04 0.21
N PRO A 116 6.83 -1.26 0.03
CA PRO A 116 7.30 -2.42 0.80
C PRO A 116 8.61 -3.01 0.26
N ASP A 117 9.41 -3.63 1.13
CA ASP A 117 10.62 -4.38 0.78
C ASP A 117 10.29 -5.70 0.07
N THR A 118 9.20 -6.36 0.48
CA THR A 118 8.76 -7.64 -0.12
C THR A 118 8.33 -7.47 -1.59
N HIS A 119 7.83 -6.29 -1.97
CA HIS A 119 7.48 -5.92 -3.34
C HIS A 119 8.09 -4.55 -3.67
N PRO A 120 9.41 -4.50 -3.89
CA PRO A 120 10.13 -3.24 -3.97
C PRO A 120 9.65 -2.44 -5.17
N VAL A 121 9.40 -1.17 -4.91
CA VAL A 121 9.13 -0.16 -5.94
C VAL A 121 10.44 0.10 -6.71
N ASP A 122 10.33 0.37 -8.01
CA ASP A 122 11.47 0.69 -8.86
C ASP A 122 12.24 1.92 -8.33
N ASP A 123 13.57 1.87 -8.35
CA ASP A 123 14.44 2.93 -7.84
C ASP A 123 14.13 4.29 -8.48
N ALA A 124 13.76 4.32 -9.76
CA ALA A 124 13.37 5.55 -10.44
C ALA A 124 12.07 6.15 -9.86
N VAL A 125 11.15 5.31 -9.43
CA VAL A 125 9.89 5.75 -8.79
C VAL A 125 10.19 6.22 -7.37
N LEU A 126 11.00 5.48 -6.60
CA LEU A 126 11.41 5.88 -5.26
C LEU A 126 12.13 7.23 -5.27
N SER A 127 13.10 7.43 -6.16
CA SER A 127 13.78 8.73 -6.33
C SER A 127 12.76 9.84 -6.60
N ALA A 128 11.80 9.59 -7.49
CA ALA A 128 10.77 10.56 -7.82
C ALA A 128 9.75 10.79 -6.68
N LEU A 129 9.65 9.91 -5.68
CA LEU A 129 8.86 10.13 -4.47
C LEU A 129 9.65 10.93 -3.43
N TYR A 130 10.96 10.70 -3.33
CA TYR A 130 11.86 11.48 -2.47
C TYR A 130 11.94 12.96 -2.85
N ASP A 131 11.80 13.27 -4.14
CA ASP A 131 11.86 14.65 -4.64
C ASP A 131 10.54 15.42 -4.45
N ILE A 132 9.48 14.79 -3.93
CA ILE A 132 8.17 15.42 -3.73
C ILE A 132 8.13 16.10 -2.37
N ALA A 133 7.94 17.42 -2.36
CA ALA A 133 7.95 18.23 -1.14
C ALA A 133 6.90 17.79 -0.09
N TRP A 134 5.68 17.48 -0.54
CA TRP A 134 4.57 17.11 0.34
C TRP A 134 4.62 15.66 0.84
N LEU A 135 5.70 14.91 0.54
CA LEU A 135 5.96 13.57 1.05
C LEU A 135 7.19 13.59 1.96
N ALA A 136 6.97 13.41 3.26
CA ALA A 136 8.04 13.27 4.23
C ALA A 136 8.32 11.79 4.52
N GLU A 137 9.55 11.33 4.34
CA GLU A 137 9.96 10.01 4.85
C GLU A 137 9.80 9.99 6.38
N VAL A 138 9.12 8.97 6.90
CA VAL A 138 8.97 8.75 8.35
C VAL A 138 9.67 7.49 8.85
N ALA A 139 9.96 6.53 7.95
CA ALA A 139 10.75 5.35 8.25
C ALA A 139 11.30 4.72 6.97
N GLN A 140 12.50 4.15 7.08
CA GLN A 140 13.13 3.34 6.05
C GLN A 140 13.88 2.16 6.71
N GLU A 141 13.74 0.97 6.14
CA GLU A 141 14.58 -0.19 6.42
C GLU A 141 14.75 -0.98 5.12
N ASN A 142 16.00 -1.21 4.68
CA ASN A 142 16.29 -1.81 3.37
C ASN A 142 15.54 -1.11 2.23
N LYS A 143 14.70 -1.82 1.46
CA LYS A 143 13.87 -1.25 0.39
C LYS A 143 12.47 -0.85 0.86
N ALA A 144 12.11 -1.12 2.12
CA ALA A 144 10.86 -0.64 2.68
C ALA A 144 11.01 0.84 3.04
N VAL A 145 10.07 1.65 2.56
CA VAL A 145 10.00 3.10 2.84
C VAL A 145 8.55 3.48 3.13
N LEU A 146 8.35 4.25 4.19
CA LEU A 146 7.07 4.86 4.51
C LEU A 146 7.18 6.38 4.40
N PHE A 147 6.36 6.95 3.54
CA PHE A 147 6.18 8.39 3.43
C PHE A 147 4.87 8.80 4.10
N ARG A 148 4.88 9.95 4.77
CA ARG A 148 3.71 10.65 5.27
C ARG A 148 3.40 11.84 4.37
N VAL A 149 2.12 12.03 4.07
CA VAL A 149 1.64 13.21 3.37
C VAL A 149 1.59 14.39 4.34
N VAL A 150 2.25 15.50 3.97
CA VAL A 150 2.27 16.75 4.74
C VAL A 150 1.19 17.68 4.21
N THR A 151 0.11 17.83 4.98
CA THR A 151 -1.12 18.54 4.56
C THR A 151 -0.93 20.03 4.34
N ASP A 152 -0.05 20.67 5.10
CA ASP A 152 0.16 22.13 5.04
C ASP A 152 0.68 22.55 3.64
N GLU A 153 1.44 21.68 2.97
CA GLU A 153 1.95 21.91 1.61
C GLU A 153 0.96 21.54 0.48
N LEU A 154 -0.14 20.87 0.83
CA LEU A 154 -1.23 20.59 -0.10
C LEU A 154 -2.18 21.78 -0.23
N GLU A 155 -2.33 22.58 0.81
CA GLU A 155 -3.26 23.71 0.86
C GLU A 155 -2.70 25.01 0.24
N GLU A 156 -1.39 25.25 0.28
CA GLU A 156 -0.76 26.50 -0.18
C GLU A 156 -0.76 26.72 -1.71
N GLN A 157 -1.22 25.76 -2.51
CA GLN A 157 -1.21 25.83 -3.99
C GLN A 157 -2.59 26.06 -4.64
N HIS A 158 -3.62 26.31 -3.82
CA HIS A 158 -4.99 26.65 -4.26
C HIS A 158 -5.36 28.09 -3.90
#